data_AF-A0A369T1E7-F1
#
_entry.id   AF-A0A369T1E7-F1
#
_cell.length_a   1.000
_cell.length_b   1.000
_cell.length_c   1.000
_cell.angle_alpha   90.00
_cell.angle_beta   90.00
_cell.angle_gamma   90.00
#
_symmetry.space_group_name_H-M   'P 1'
#
loop_
_entity.id
_entity.type
_entity.pdbx_description
1 polymer ?
#
loop_
_entity_poly.entity_id
_entity_poly.type
_entity_poly.pdbx_seq_one_letter_code
_entity_poly.pdbx_strand_id
1 'polypeptide(L)' 'MSLDRVADALMSRGFLIKRRSDGRIEAELGEEKVIIDPLSGAWIYMRGEGKGIFAKAFFSLEGIIEKMESLRG' A
#
# COMPACT_ATOMS: atom_id res chain seq x y z
N MET A 1 8.92 -12.13 1.04
CA MET A 1 9.45 -10.75 1.08
C MET A 1 9.16 -10.19 2.47
N SER A 2 10.12 -9.53 3.15
CA SER A 2 9.85 -8.94 4.47
C SER A 2 9.02 -7.67 4.33
N LEU A 3 8.17 -7.37 5.32
CA LEU A 3 7.38 -6.13 5.38
C LEU A 3 8.26 -4.88 5.33
N ASP A 4 9.47 -4.95 5.89
CA ASP A 4 10.44 -3.86 5.82
C ASP A 4 10.85 -3.54 4.39
N ARG A 5 11.08 -4.56 3.54
CA ARG A 5 11.38 -4.34 2.12
C ARG A 5 10.24 -3.68 1.37
N VAL A 6 8.99 -3.96 1.76
CA VAL A 6 7.81 -3.31 1.17
C VAL A 6 7.75 -1.84 1.63
N ALA A 7 7.95 -1.59 2.92
CA ALA A 7 8.01 -0.23 3.47
C ALA A 7 9.12 0.60 2.81
N ASP A 8 10.32 0.05 2.68
CA ASP A 8 11.47 0.70 2.04
C ASP A 8 11.18 1.03 0.57
N ALA A 9 10.55 0.09 -0.16
CA ALA A 9 10.16 0.31 -1.54
C ALA A 9 9.08 1.40 -1.69
N LEU A 10 8.15 1.50 -0.73
CA LEU A 10 7.15 2.57 -0.70
C LEU A 10 7.81 3.93 -0.36
N MET A 11 8.70 3.98 0.62
CA MET A 11 9.48 5.19 0.95
C MET A 11 10.31 5.68 -0.24
N SER A 12 10.96 4.77 -0.97
CA SER A 12 11.75 5.13 -2.15
C SER A 12 10.92 5.72 -3.30
N ARG A 13 9.59 5.58 -3.24
CA ARG A 13 8.61 6.14 -4.19
C ARG A 13 7.95 7.41 -3.67
N GLY A 14 8.36 7.90 -2.50
CA GLY A 14 7.85 9.13 -1.89
C GLY A 14 6.69 8.93 -0.93
N PHE A 15 6.26 7.69 -0.66
CA PHE A 15 5.20 7.46 0.33
C PHE A 15 5.69 7.77 1.74
N LEU A 16 4.84 8.44 2.51
CA LEU A 16 4.99 8.59 3.95
C LEU A 16 4.48 7.33 4.65
N ILE A 17 5.35 6.69 5.43
CA ILE A 17 5.04 5.43 6.12
C ILE A 17 4.63 5.67 7.57
N LYS A 18 3.50 5.10 7.95
CA LYS A 18 3.02 5.00 9.33
C LYS A 18 2.89 3.54 9.73
N ARG A 19 3.73 3.10 10.66
CA ARG A 19 3.65 1.77 11.26
C ARG A 19 2.70 1.82 12.46
N ARG A 20 1.76 0.88 12.50
CA ARG A 20 0.80 0.71 13.60
C ARG A 20 1.33 -0.30 14.62
N SER A 21 0.81 -0.23 15.85
CA SER A 21 1.19 -1.14 16.94
C SER A 21 0.78 -2.59 16.70
N ASP A 22 -0.21 -2.82 15.83
CA ASP A 22 -0.66 -4.15 15.38
C ASP A 22 0.17 -4.71 14.20
N GLY A 23 1.23 -4.00 13.78
CA GLY A 23 2.08 -4.38 12.66
C GLY A 23 1.58 -3.92 11.30
N ARG A 24 0.39 -3.32 11.19
CA ARG A 24 -0.09 -2.75 9.93
C ARG A 24 0.79 -1.60 9.45
N ILE A 25 0.90 -1.49 8.14
CA ILE A 25 1.61 -0.39 7.49
C ILE A 25 0.59 0.42 6.71
N GLU A 26 0.48 1.71 7.02
CA GLU A 26 -0.24 2.68 6.21
C GLU A 26 0.80 3.54 5.47
N ALA A 27 0.65 3.69 4.16
CA ALA A 27 1.52 4.47 3.31
C ALA A 27 0.69 5.48 2.51
N GLU A 28 1.07 6.75 2.52
CA GLU A 28 0.29 7.83 1.89
C GLU A 28 1.17 8.66 0.95
N LEU A 29 0.66 9.02 -0.23
CA LEU A 29 1.29 9.88 -1.22
C LEU A 29 0.23 10.70 -1.97
N GLY A 30 0.04 11.96 -1.58
CA GLY A 30 -1.02 12.80 -2.16
C GLY A 30 -2.41 12.21 -1.91
N GLU A 31 -3.12 11.86 -2.99
CA GLU A 31 -4.42 11.19 -2.92
C GLU A 31 -4.32 9.65 -2.91
N GLU A 32 -3.12 9.08 -2.96
CA GLU A 32 -2.87 7.65 -2.89
C GLU A 32 -2.69 7.18 -1.45
N LYS A 33 -3.31 6.04 -1.10
CA LYS A 33 -3.14 5.36 0.18
C LYS A 33 -3.01 3.85 -0.02
N VAL A 34 -2.02 3.26 0.62
CA VAL A 34 -1.81 1.81 0.70
C VAL A 34 -1.91 1.39 2.16
N ILE A 35 -2.73 0.37 2.45
CA ILE A 35 -2.79 -0.25 3.78
C ILE A 35 -2.41 -1.72 3.63
N ILE A 36 -1.40 -2.14 4.37
CA ILE A 36 -0.90 -3.51 4.39
C ILE A 36 -1.23 -4.10 5.76
N ASP A 37 -1.95 -5.22 5.75
CA ASP A 37 -2.26 -6.00 6.94
C ASP A 37 -1.50 -7.33 6.90
N PRO A 38 -0.39 -7.44 7.65
CA PRO A 38 0.41 -8.65 7.63
C PRO A 38 -0.26 -9.85 8.28
N LEU A 39 -1.23 -9.64 9.19
CA LEU A 39 -1.93 -10.72 9.88
C LEU A 39 -2.85 -11.48 8.93
N SER A 40 -3.51 -10.75 8.02
CA SER A 40 -4.37 -11.32 6.99
C SER A 40 -3.63 -11.63 5.67
N GLY A 41 -2.35 -11.25 5.57
CA GLY A 41 -1.59 -11.37 4.32
C GLY A 41 -2.18 -10.55 3.18
N ALA A 42 -2.93 -9.49 3.50
CA ALA A 42 -3.71 -8.72 2.57
C ALA A 42 -3.27 -7.26 2.54
N TRP A 43 -3.67 -6.56 1.48
CA TRP A 43 -3.46 -5.13 1.35
C TRP A 43 -4.52 -4.50 0.46
N ILE A 44 -4.69 -3.20 0.60
CA ILE A 44 -5.58 -2.39 -0.22
C ILE A 44 -4.83 -1.18 -0.75
N TYR A 45 -5.02 -0.91 -2.04
CA TYR A 45 -4.62 0.34 -2.68
C TYR A 45 -5.86 1.20 -2.87
N MET A 46 -5.75 2.48 -2.53
CA MET A 46 -6.79 3.49 -2.69
C MET A 46 -6.21 4.72 -3.37
N ARG A 47 -7.00 5.36 -4.22
CA ARG A 47 -6.65 6.62 -4.88
C ARG A 47 -7.88 7.51 -4.98
N GLY A 48 -7.74 8.79 -4.65
CA GLY A 48 -8.77 9.80 -4.96
C GLY A 48 -9.01 9.91 -6.47
N GLU A 49 -10.28 9.97 -6.86
CA GLU A 49 -10.69 10.20 -8.26
C GLU A 49 -11.77 11.28 -8.30
N GLY A 50 -11.34 12.54 -8.14
CA GLY A 50 -12.22 13.70 -8.11
C GLY A 50 -13.20 13.66 -6.94
N LYS A 51 -14.47 13.33 -7.21
CA LYS A 51 -15.51 13.16 -6.17
C LYS A 51 -15.63 11.73 -5.63
N GLY A 52 -14.87 10.79 -6.20
CA GLY A 52 -14.90 9.37 -5.84
C GLY A 52 -13.58 8.87 -5.27
N ILE A 53 -13.57 7.59 -4.89
CA ILE A 53 -12.38 6.86 -4.46
C ILE A 53 -12.33 5.57 -5.26
N PHE A 54 -11.22 5.34 -5.97
CA PHE A 54 -10.86 4.02 -6.46
C PHE A 54 -10.25 3.22 -5.33
N ALA A 55 -10.67 1.96 -5.14
CA ALA A 55 -10.09 1.07 -4.15
C ALA A 55 -10.01 -0.36 -4.68
N LYS A 56 -8.89 -1.04 -4.43
CA LYS A 56 -8.70 -2.44 -4.80
C LYS A 56 -7.95 -3.21 -3.72
N ALA A 57 -8.57 -4.30 -3.25
CA ALA A 57 -8.01 -5.19 -2.25
C ALA A 57 -7.35 -6.42 -2.88
N PHE A 58 -6.31 -6.92 -2.24
CA PHE A 58 -5.54 -8.08 -2.65
C PHE A 58 -5.23 -8.95 -1.44
N PHE A 59 -5.36 -10.26 -1.59
CA PHE A 59 -5.15 -11.26 -0.52
C PHE A 59 -3.82 -12.00 -0.69
N SER A 60 -2.79 -11.26 -1.09
CA SER A 60 -1.40 -11.73 -1.13
C SER A 60 -0.46 -10.53 -1.11
N LEU A 61 0.59 -10.60 -0.30
CA LEU A 61 1.68 -9.63 -0.25
C LEU A 61 2.71 -9.83 -1.38
N GLU A 62 2.60 -10.91 -2.15
CA GLU A 62 3.49 -11.20 -3.27
C GLU A 62 3.25 -10.23 -4.43
N GLY A 63 4.35 -9.69 -4.96
CA GLY A 63 4.30 -8.72 -6.05
C GLY A 63 3.55 -7.43 -5.71
N ILE A 64 3.40 -7.07 -4.42
CA ILE A 64 2.66 -5.87 -4.00
C ILE A 64 3.10 -4.61 -4.76
N ILE A 65 4.42 -4.42 -4.90
CA ILE A 65 4.99 -3.27 -5.61
C ILE A 65 4.60 -3.31 -7.10
N GLU A 66 4.76 -4.45 -7.77
CA GLU A 66 4.42 -4.61 -9.18
C GLU A 66 2.93 -4.38 -9.44
N LYS A 67 2.07 -4.94 -8.59
CA LYS A 67 0.62 -4.74 -8.65
C LYS A 67 0.24 -3.29 -8.40
N MET A 68 0.86 -2.63 -7.43
CA MET A 68 0.61 -1.21 -7.17
C MET A 68 0.98 -0.35 -8.38
N GLU A 69 2.16 -0.54 -8.98
CA GLU A 69 2.56 0.19 -10.18
C GLU A 69 1.57 -0.05 -11.35
N SER A 70 1.07 -1.28 -11.51
CA SER A 70 0.06 -1.58 -12.54
C SER A 70 -1.28 -0.85 -12.35
N LEU A 71 -1.60 -0.38 -11.13
CA LEU A 71 -2.80 0.40 -10.83
C LEU A 71 -2.59 1.91 -10.97
N ARG A 72 -1.33 2.35 -10.92
CA ARG A 72 -0.94 3.75 -11.12
C ARG A 72 -0.81 4.10 -12.61
N GLY A 73 -0.55 3.10 -13.44
CA GLY A 73 -0.44 3.19 -14.91
C GLY A 73 -1.73 3.61 -15.60
#